data_AF-G2R720-F1
#
_entry.id   AF-G2R720-F1
#
_cell.length_a   1.000
_cell.length_b   1.000
_cell.length_c   1.000
_cell.angle_alpha   90.00
_cell.angle_beta   90.00
_cell.angle_gamma   90.00
#
_symmetry.space_group_name_H-M   'P 1'
#
loop_
_entity.id
_entity.type
_entity.pdbx_description
1 polymer ?
#
loop_
_entity_poly.entity_id
_entity_poly.type
_entity_poly.pdbx_seq_one_letter_code
_entity_poly.pdbx_strand_id
1 'polypeptide(L)'
;MGADWWIRDAVVDPIAAKCQHLGLLACELRAEANRLMTSATRTPENARLVQGVMRRAQKLDEQVAAWIRDVPAAWRFRTLCWQSHSLAVPDGGKDYSKAEVFPGRVDVYNDFWLAAVWNLARTTRLITMSIAVRCAAWVCSPMDYRTTPEYATAARVCGETISDILASVPYHLGWHIKRKHLFADDGSAGFACGDESGMKGLAAYFLTWPLACVITQDFATDARVFCPVIPSPP
;
A
#
# COMPACT_ATOMS: atom_id res chain seq x y z
N MET A 1 2.86 -11.51 22.29
CA MET A 1 1.56 -11.01 21.78
C MET A 1 1.00 -12.06 20.84
N GLY A 2 -0.06 -12.78 21.23
CA GLY A 2 -0.63 -13.90 20.46
C GLY A 2 -1.80 -13.47 19.58
N ALA A 3 -2.16 -14.30 18.59
CA ALA A 3 -3.31 -14.07 17.70
C ALA A 3 -4.63 -13.85 18.49
N ASP A 4 -4.76 -14.52 19.63
CA ASP A 4 -5.92 -14.38 20.52
C ASP A 4 -6.03 -13.00 21.15
N TRP A 5 -4.94 -12.26 21.30
CA TRP A 5 -4.94 -10.87 21.78
C TRP A 5 -5.48 -9.90 20.71
N TRP A 6 -5.29 -10.22 19.42
CA TRP A 6 -5.84 -9.42 18.32
C TRP A 6 -7.34 -9.59 18.13
N ILE A 7 -7.89 -10.74 18.54
CA ILE A 7 -9.22 -11.20 18.14
C ILE A 7 -10.24 -11.14 19.29
N ARG A 8 -9.80 -11.25 20.55
CA ARG A 8 -10.70 -11.44 21.71
C ARG A 8 -11.70 -10.31 21.98
N ASP A 9 -11.32 -9.07 21.72
CA ASP A 9 -12.13 -7.87 22.08
C ASP A 9 -12.52 -7.02 20.85
N ALA A 10 -12.23 -7.49 19.64
CA ALA A 10 -12.58 -6.74 18.45
C ALA A 10 -14.09 -6.80 18.22
N VAL A 11 -14.80 -5.69 18.46
CA VAL A 11 -16.05 -5.42 17.74
C VAL A 11 -15.71 -5.51 16.25
N VAL A 12 -16.16 -6.57 15.59
CA VAL A 12 -15.87 -6.81 14.17
C VAL A 12 -16.63 -5.79 13.37
N ASP A 13 -16.01 -4.63 13.15
CA ASP A 13 -16.57 -3.64 12.26
C ASP A 13 -16.68 -4.27 10.86
N PRO A 14 -17.89 -4.31 10.26
CA PRO A 14 -18.12 -5.02 9.01
C PRO A 14 -17.36 -4.42 7.83
N ILE A 15 -17.01 -3.12 7.88
CA ILE A 15 -16.26 -2.41 6.84
C ILE A 15 -14.80 -2.85 6.88
N ALA A 16 -14.19 -2.88 8.08
CA ALA A 16 -12.84 -3.44 8.27
C ALA A 16 -12.79 -4.93 7.94
N ALA A 17 -13.77 -5.72 8.40
CA ALA A 17 -13.83 -7.15 8.14
C ALA A 17 -13.88 -7.46 6.65
N LYS A 18 -14.65 -6.69 5.87
CA LYS A 18 -14.67 -6.81 4.41
C LYS A 18 -13.31 -6.50 3.79
N CYS A 19 -12.62 -5.45 4.24
CA CYS A 19 -11.26 -5.14 3.78
C CYS A 19 -10.27 -6.26 4.11
N GLN A 20 -10.32 -6.80 5.32
CA GLN A 20 -9.47 -7.89 5.76
C GLN A 20 -9.71 -9.16 4.94
N HIS A 21 -10.97 -9.49 4.68
CA HIS A 21 -11.33 -10.62 3.84
C HIS A 21 -10.73 -10.51 2.43
N LEU A 22 -10.83 -9.33 1.79
CA LEU A 22 -10.20 -9.08 0.48
C LEU A 22 -8.68 -9.26 0.53
N GLY A 23 -8.02 -8.81 1.60
CA GLY A 23 -6.58 -8.99 1.82
C GLY A 23 -6.19 -10.46 1.95
N LEU A 24 -6.99 -11.27 2.67
CA LEU A 24 -6.77 -12.72 2.80
C LEU A 24 -6.90 -13.43 1.45
N LEU A 25 -7.95 -13.12 0.67
CA LEU A 25 -8.13 -13.65 -0.68
C LEU A 25 -6.94 -13.31 -1.59
N ALA A 26 -6.36 -12.11 -1.47
CA ALA A 26 -5.17 -11.74 -2.23
C ALA A 26 -3.94 -12.56 -1.82
N CYS A 27 -3.78 -12.86 -0.52
CA CYS A 27 -2.71 -13.73 -0.03
C CYS A 27 -2.85 -15.17 -0.54
N GLU A 28 -4.06 -15.73 -0.51
CA GLU A 28 -4.35 -17.05 -1.07
C GLU A 28 -4.05 -17.10 -2.57
N LEU A 29 -4.54 -16.11 -3.32
CA LEU A 29 -4.31 -16.01 -4.75
C LEU A 29 -2.82 -15.84 -5.08
N ARG A 30 -2.07 -15.06 -4.28
CA ARG A 30 -0.61 -14.93 -4.42
C ARG A 30 0.09 -16.27 -4.20
N ALA A 31 -0.30 -17.02 -3.19
CA ALA A 31 0.28 -18.34 -2.91
C ALA A 31 -0.01 -19.33 -4.05
N GLU A 32 -1.24 -19.33 -4.57
CA GLU A 32 -1.63 -20.13 -5.72
C GLU A 32 -0.82 -19.75 -6.98
N ALA A 33 -0.74 -18.45 -7.29
CA ALA A 33 0.01 -17.93 -8.43
C ALA A 33 1.49 -18.34 -8.36
N ASN A 34 2.12 -18.19 -7.19
CA ASN A 34 3.50 -18.60 -6.98
C ASN A 34 3.70 -20.11 -7.21
N ARG A 35 2.83 -20.96 -6.62
CA ARG A 35 2.93 -22.41 -6.83
C ARG A 35 2.81 -22.77 -8.30
N LEU A 36 1.78 -22.26 -8.97
CA LEU A 36 1.52 -22.54 -10.39
C LEU A 36 2.69 -22.10 -11.27
N MET A 37 3.18 -20.87 -11.10
CA MET A 37 4.26 -20.34 -11.95
C MET A 37 5.62 -20.99 -11.68
N THR A 38 5.86 -21.51 -10.48
CA THR A 38 7.11 -22.22 -10.14
C THR A 38 7.13 -23.65 -10.68
N SER A 39 6.00 -24.36 -10.71
CA SER A 39 5.97 -25.77 -11.10
C SER A 39 5.51 -26.03 -12.53
N ALA A 40 4.76 -25.11 -13.15
CA ALA A 40 4.16 -25.34 -14.45
C ALA A 40 5.14 -25.16 -15.61
N THR A 41 5.15 -26.13 -16.52
CA THR A 41 5.75 -25.96 -17.84
C THR A 41 4.87 -25.06 -18.71
N ARG A 42 5.47 -24.33 -19.67
CA ARG A 42 4.74 -23.44 -20.58
C ARG A 42 4.01 -24.22 -21.66
N THR A 43 2.84 -24.76 -21.32
CA THR A 43 1.91 -25.41 -22.24
C THR A 43 0.66 -24.55 -22.45
N PRO A 44 -0.10 -24.72 -23.55
CA PRO A 44 -1.36 -24.01 -23.75
C PRO A 44 -2.38 -24.25 -22.63
N GLU A 45 -2.36 -25.42 -22.00
CA GLU A 45 -3.22 -25.75 -20.86
C GLU A 45 -2.84 -24.95 -19.61
N ASN A 46 -1.56 -24.95 -19.24
CA ASN A 46 -1.07 -24.19 -18.10
C ASN A 46 -1.21 -22.68 -18.33
N ALA A 47 -1.06 -22.21 -19.57
CA ALA A 47 -1.34 -20.82 -19.91
C ALA A 47 -2.79 -20.41 -19.63
N ARG A 48 -3.77 -21.28 -19.90
CA ARG A 48 -5.17 -21.03 -19.53
C ARG A 48 -5.37 -20.95 -18.01
N LEU A 49 -4.67 -21.78 -17.24
CA LEU A 49 -4.71 -21.73 -15.77
C LEU A 49 -4.12 -20.40 -15.25
N VAL A 50 -2.96 -19.99 -15.76
CA VAL A 50 -2.31 -18.72 -15.40
C VAL A 50 -3.19 -17.52 -15.79
N GLN A 51 -3.81 -17.53 -16.97
CA GLN A 51 -4.81 -16.53 -17.36
C GLN A 51 -6.04 -16.53 -16.43
N GLY A 52 -6.44 -17.69 -15.90
CA GLY A 52 -7.50 -17.81 -14.88
C GLY A 52 -7.13 -17.12 -13.57
N VAL A 53 -5.88 -17.30 -13.10
CA VAL A 53 -5.34 -16.59 -11.93
C VAL A 53 -5.30 -15.08 -12.19
N MET A 54 -4.83 -14.65 -13.36
CA MET A 54 -4.78 -13.24 -13.75
C MET A 54 -6.15 -12.56 -13.68
N ARG A 55 -7.18 -13.18 -14.27
CA ARG A 55 -8.56 -12.65 -14.24
C ARG A 55 -9.13 -12.56 -12.83
N ARG A 56 -8.83 -13.54 -11.95
CA ARG A 56 -9.23 -13.45 -10.54
C ARG A 56 -8.51 -12.34 -9.79
N ALA A 57 -7.23 -12.09 -10.10
CA ALA A 57 -6.48 -10.99 -9.51
C ALA A 57 -7.06 -9.63 -9.90
N GLN A 58 -7.37 -9.44 -11.18
CA GLN A 58 -8.04 -8.23 -11.69
C GLN A 58 -9.40 -8.02 -11.03
N LYS A 59 -10.24 -9.05 -10.97
CA LYS A 59 -11.55 -9.00 -10.30
C LYS A 59 -11.41 -8.66 -8.80
N LEU A 60 -10.39 -9.18 -8.13
CA LEU A 60 -10.15 -8.86 -6.73
C LEU A 60 -9.71 -7.40 -6.55
N ASP A 61 -8.86 -6.86 -7.43
CA ASP A 61 -8.54 -5.42 -7.41
C ASP A 61 -9.80 -4.55 -7.60
N GLU A 62 -10.68 -4.91 -8.52
CA GLU A 62 -11.95 -4.19 -8.73
C GLU A 62 -12.80 -4.15 -7.45
N GLN A 63 -12.84 -5.25 -6.69
CA GLN A 63 -13.55 -5.32 -5.41
C GLN A 63 -12.90 -4.44 -4.34
N VAL A 64 -11.56 -4.38 -4.32
CA VAL A 64 -10.82 -3.50 -3.40
C VAL A 64 -11.02 -2.03 -3.79
N ALA A 65 -10.98 -1.71 -5.07
CA ALA A 65 -11.26 -0.37 -5.57
C ALA A 65 -12.70 0.06 -5.26
N ALA A 66 -13.66 -0.85 -5.37
CA ALA A 66 -15.04 -0.62 -4.94
C ALA A 66 -15.13 -0.37 -3.44
N TRP A 67 -14.44 -1.17 -2.61
CA TRP A 67 -14.38 -0.92 -1.18
C TRP A 67 -13.85 0.49 -0.88
N ILE A 68 -12.73 0.89 -1.50
CA ILE A 68 -12.12 2.23 -1.33
C ILE A 68 -13.10 3.36 -1.67
N ARG A 69 -13.87 3.21 -2.75
CA ARG A 69 -14.84 4.21 -3.19
C ARG A 69 -16.06 4.30 -2.27
N ASP A 70 -16.51 3.15 -1.77
CA ASP A 70 -17.83 3.01 -1.13
C ASP A 70 -17.76 3.11 0.41
N VAL A 71 -16.57 3.31 1.00
CA VAL A 71 -16.45 3.52 2.45
C VAL A 71 -17.27 4.74 2.92
N PRO A 72 -17.96 4.64 4.08
CA PRO A 72 -18.73 5.74 4.65
C PRO A 72 -17.89 6.97 4.95
N ALA A 73 -18.53 8.14 5.08
CA ALA A 73 -17.84 9.40 5.37
C ALA A 73 -16.99 9.34 6.65
N ALA A 74 -17.47 8.66 7.71
CA ALA A 74 -16.75 8.47 8.96
C ALA A 74 -15.46 7.63 8.81
N TRP A 75 -15.30 6.92 7.70
CA TRP A 75 -14.13 6.10 7.39
C TRP A 75 -13.15 6.81 6.45
N ARG A 76 -13.51 7.97 5.90
CA ARG A 76 -12.66 8.67 4.94
C ARG A 76 -11.52 9.38 5.66
N PHE A 77 -10.33 9.27 5.07
CA PHE A 77 -9.22 10.14 5.41
C PHE A 77 -9.43 11.54 4.82
N ARG A 78 -8.68 12.52 5.32
CA ARG A 78 -8.65 13.87 4.78
C ARG A 78 -7.23 14.22 4.37
N THR A 79 -7.09 14.93 3.27
CA THR A 79 -5.81 15.57 2.92
C THR A 79 -5.57 16.74 3.88
N LEU A 80 -4.50 16.69 4.66
CA LEU A 80 -4.12 17.76 5.58
C LEU A 80 -3.42 18.89 4.83
N CYS A 81 -2.40 18.55 4.05
CA CYS A 81 -1.62 19.53 3.30
C CYS A 81 -0.85 18.88 2.15
N TRP A 82 -0.21 19.71 1.33
CA TRP A 82 0.76 19.29 0.32
C TRP A 82 2.14 19.83 0.69
N GLN A 83 3.09 18.95 0.93
CA GLN A 83 4.47 19.33 1.21
C GLN A 83 5.23 19.53 -0.10
N SER A 84 5.50 20.79 -0.42
CA SER A 84 6.20 21.21 -1.65
C SER A 84 7.63 21.71 -1.39
N HIS A 85 8.25 21.36 -0.26
CA HIS A 85 9.57 21.89 0.08
C HIS A 85 10.55 21.67 -1.07
N SER A 86 11.21 22.74 -1.50
CA SER A 86 12.19 22.66 -2.58
C SER A 86 13.38 21.86 -2.09
N LEU A 87 13.44 20.60 -2.49
CA LEU A 87 14.58 19.71 -2.24
C LEU A 87 15.64 19.84 -3.33
N ALA A 88 15.45 20.74 -4.29
CA ALA A 88 16.36 20.90 -5.42
C ALA A 88 17.75 21.26 -4.91
N VAL A 89 18.75 20.45 -5.30
CA VAL A 89 20.17 20.80 -5.14
C VAL A 89 20.72 21.38 -6.45
N PRO A 90 21.83 22.14 -6.39
CA PRO A 90 22.41 22.80 -7.57
C PRO A 90 22.66 21.87 -8.78
N ASP A 91 22.91 20.59 -8.53
CA ASP A 91 23.20 19.59 -9.57
C ASP A 91 21.93 18.94 -10.18
N GLY A 92 20.75 19.49 -9.91
CA GLY A 92 19.46 18.99 -10.44
C GLY A 92 18.88 17.78 -9.71
N GLY A 93 19.53 17.32 -8.64
CA GLY A 93 19.04 16.27 -7.74
C GLY A 93 18.03 16.76 -6.69
N LYS A 94 17.58 15.84 -5.83
CA LYS A 94 16.76 16.15 -4.65
C LYS A 94 17.47 15.70 -3.37
N ASP A 95 17.69 16.62 -2.44
CA ASP A 95 18.24 16.33 -1.11
C ASP A 95 17.13 16.00 -0.13
N TYR A 96 16.76 14.71 -0.09
CA TYR A 96 15.77 14.20 0.85
C TYR A 96 16.24 14.17 2.31
N SER A 97 17.55 14.34 2.59
CA SER A 97 18.05 14.34 3.98
C SER A 97 17.53 15.53 4.81
N LYS A 98 17.14 16.61 4.11
CA LYS A 98 16.55 17.81 4.71
C LYS A 98 15.02 17.74 4.78
N ALA A 99 14.41 16.72 4.21
CA ALA A 99 12.96 16.57 4.18
C ALA A 99 12.48 15.89 5.46
N GLU A 100 11.67 16.58 6.27
CA GLU A 100 11.03 15.97 7.44
C GLU A 100 9.95 14.95 7.04
N VAL A 101 9.32 15.16 5.89
CA VAL A 101 8.37 14.23 5.26
C VAL A 101 8.65 14.16 3.77
N PHE A 102 8.34 13.02 3.17
CA PHE A 102 8.44 12.85 1.73
C PHE A 102 7.57 13.89 1.01
N PRO A 103 8.07 14.58 -0.03
CA PRO A 103 7.30 15.58 -0.76
C PRO A 103 6.02 15.00 -1.37
N GLY A 104 4.92 15.74 -1.25
CA GLY A 104 3.62 15.34 -1.78
C GLY A 104 2.49 15.53 -0.79
N ARG A 105 1.41 14.79 -1.03
CA ARG A 105 0.20 14.84 -0.21
C ARG A 105 0.47 14.26 1.18
N VAL A 106 -0.08 14.87 2.22
CA VAL A 106 -0.08 14.36 3.59
C VAL A 106 -1.52 14.16 4.03
N ASP A 107 -1.87 12.94 4.42
CA ASP A 107 -3.22 12.57 4.83
C ASP A 107 -3.33 12.45 6.36
N VAL A 108 -4.53 12.69 6.89
CA VAL A 108 -4.90 12.49 8.29
C VAL A 108 -6.13 11.59 8.39
N TYR A 109 -6.20 10.86 9.49
CA TYR A 109 -7.20 9.84 9.76
C TYR A 109 -7.80 10.08 11.14
N ASN A 110 -9.00 9.55 11.38
CA ASN A 110 -9.64 9.66 12.69
C ASN A 110 -8.84 8.95 13.79
N ASP A 111 -8.23 7.82 13.45
CA ASP A 111 -7.29 7.09 14.30
C ASP A 111 -6.30 6.26 13.45
N PHE A 112 -5.27 5.74 14.11
CA PHE A 112 -4.22 4.94 13.47
C PHE A 112 -4.69 3.57 12.97
N TRP A 113 -5.75 3.01 13.57
CA TRP A 113 -6.31 1.74 13.15
C TRP A 113 -7.03 1.91 11.80
N LEU A 114 -7.80 2.98 11.64
CA LEU A 114 -8.44 3.33 10.37
C LEU A 114 -7.39 3.56 9.28
N ALA A 115 -6.29 4.26 9.60
CA ALA A 115 -5.15 4.41 8.70
C ALA A 115 -4.54 3.06 8.29
N ALA A 116 -4.43 2.12 9.23
CA ALA A 116 -3.96 0.76 8.94
C ALA A 116 -4.92 -0.01 8.03
N VAL A 117 -6.25 0.12 8.20
CA VAL A 117 -7.23 -0.53 7.30
C VAL A 117 -7.15 0.05 5.88
N TRP A 118 -6.99 1.36 5.74
CA TRP A 118 -6.73 1.99 4.44
C TRP A 118 -5.46 1.45 3.77
N ASN A 119 -4.39 1.32 4.53
CA ASN A 119 -3.14 0.77 4.02
C ASN A 119 -3.24 -0.72 3.70
N LEU A 120 -4.09 -1.48 4.39
CA LEU A 120 -4.40 -2.87 4.03
C LEU A 120 -5.07 -2.95 2.64
N ALA A 121 -6.08 -2.11 2.39
CA ALA A 121 -6.73 -2.06 1.08
C ALA A 121 -5.73 -1.68 -0.03
N ARG A 122 -4.96 -0.60 0.17
CA ARG A 122 -3.92 -0.15 -0.78
C ARG A 122 -2.87 -1.23 -1.04
N THR A 123 -2.39 -1.91 0.01
CA THR A 123 -1.42 -3.00 -0.14
C THR A 123 -2.01 -4.19 -0.89
N THR A 124 -3.30 -4.48 -0.69
CA THR A 124 -4.01 -5.53 -1.42
C THR A 124 -4.07 -5.21 -2.93
N ARG A 125 -4.24 -3.93 -3.30
CA ARG A 125 -4.14 -3.49 -4.71
C ARG A 125 -2.75 -3.71 -5.30
N LEU A 126 -1.68 -3.36 -4.56
CA LEU A 126 -0.30 -3.61 -5.02
C LEU A 126 -0.05 -5.11 -5.25
N ILE A 127 -0.51 -5.96 -4.34
CA ILE A 127 -0.36 -7.42 -4.44
C ILE A 127 -1.11 -7.96 -5.67
N THR A 128 -2.38 -7.59 -5.85
CA THR A 128 -3.20 -8.09 -6.96
C THR A 128 -2.67 -7.62 -8.32
N MET A 129 -2.21 -6.38 -8.43
CA MET A 129 -1.55 -5.87 -9.64
C MET A 129 -0.23 -6.60 -9.92
N SER A 130 0.58 -6.86 -8.90
CA SER A 130 1.81 -7.65 -9.05
C SER A 130 1.53 -9.07 -9.54
N ILE A 131 0.48 -9.74 -9.01
CA ILE A 131 0.04 -11.05 -9.51
C ILE A 131 -0.33 -10.94 -10.99
N ALA A 132 -1.16 -9.96 -11.38
CA ALA A 132 -1.61 -9.79 -12.75
C ALA A 132 -0.44 -9.60 -13.73
N VAL A 133 0.53 -8.74 -13.39
CA VAL A 133 1.73 -8.51 -14.21
C VAL A 133 2.59 -9.76 -14.32
N ARG A 134 2.79 -10.51 -13.23
CA ARG A 134 3.56 -11.76 -13.26
C ARG A 134 2.88 -12.83 -14.11
N CYS A 135 1.55 -12.93 -14.05
CA CYS A 135 0.79 -13.82 -14.92
C CYS A 135 0.91 -13.40 -16.39
N ALA A 136 0.77 -12.11 -16.70
CA ALA A 136 0.94 -11.58 -18.06
C ALA A 136 2.34 -11.90 -18.60
N ALA A 137 3.38 -11.63 -17.82
CA ALA A 137 4.77 -11.94 -18.17
C ALA A 137 5.03 -13.43 -18.39
N TRP A 138 4.42 -14.29 -17.57
CA TRP A 138 4.55 -15.72 -17.73
C TRP A 138 3.93 -16.20 -19.04
N VAL A 139 2.74 -15.69 -19.39
CA VAL A 139 1.93 -16.06 -20.57
C VAL A 139 2.53 -15.53 -21.86
N CYS A 140 2.97 -14.26 -21.90
CA CYS A 140 3.49 -13.65 -23.12
C CYS A 140 4.95 -13.99 -23.41
N SER A 141 5.68 -14.56 -22.44
CA SER A 141 7.08 -14.97 -22.61
C SER A 141 7.28 -15.77 -23.91
N PRO A 142 8.26 -15.40 -24.76
CA PRO A 142 9.38 -14.48 -24.48
C PRO A 142 9.12 -13.01 -24.83
N MET A 143 7.90 -12.61 -25.21
CA MET A 143 7.57 -11.22 -25.52
C MET A 143 7.69 -10.31 -24.29
N ASP A 144 8.04 -9.04 -24.51
CA ASP A 144 8.14 -8.06 -23.44
C ASP A 144 6.77 -7.73 -22.85
N TYR A 145 6.57 -8.16 -21.61
CA TYR A 145 5.33 -7.96 -20.86
C TYR A 145 5.02 -6.48 -20.60
N ARG A 146 6.01 -5.58 -20.69
CA ARG A 146 5.80 -4.13 -20.49
C ARG A 146 4.95 -3.50 -21.59
N THR A 147 4.79 -4.18 -22.71
CA THR A 147 3.92 -3.76 -23.82
C THR A 147 2.46 -4.19 -23.63
N THR A 148 2.16 -4.97 -22.60
CA THR A 148 0.81 -5.49 -22.34
C THR A 148 -0.10 -4.44 -21.69
N PRO A 149 -1.42 -4.47 -21.96
CA PRO A 149 -2.37 -3.59 -21.28
C PRO A 149 -2.43 -3.85 -19.77
N GLU A 150 -2.14 -5.08 -19.33
CA GLU A 150 -2.02 -5.44 -17.91
C GLU A 150 -0.90 -4.65 -17.23
N TYR A 151 0.28 -4.55 -17.85
CA TYR A 151 1.38 -3.75 -17.31
C TYR A 151 1.06 -2.26 -17.28
N ALA A 152 0.49 -1.70 -18.35
CA ALA A 152 0.10 -0.29 -18.38
C ALA A 152 -0.91 0.05 -17.27
N THR A 153 -1.90 -0.84 -17.06
CA THR A 153 -2.88 -0.69 -15.98
C THR A 153 -2.22 -0.77 -14.61
N ALA A 154 -1.36 -1.77 -14.38
CA ALA A 154 -0.65 -1.94 -13.12
C ALA A 154 0.28 -0.76 -12.83
N ALA A 155 0.99 -0.23 -13.82
CA ALA A 155 1.88 0.93 -13.65
C ALA A 155 1.13 2.15 -13.12
N ARG A 156 -0.04 2.43 -13.71
CA ARG A 156 -0.90 3.55 -13.28
C ARG A 156 -1.45 3.30 -11.88
N VAL A 157 -2.08 2.15 -11.65
CA VAL A 157 -2.72 1.82 -10.37
C VAL A 157 -1.71 1.76 -9.24
N CYS A 158 -0.57 1.08 -9.43
CA CYS A 158 0.48 1.00 -8.42
C CYS A 158 1.13 2.36 -8.16
N GLY A 159 1.36 3.18 -9.20
CA GLY A 159 1.90 4.54 -9.02
C GLY A 159 1.01 5.43 -8.16
N GLU A 160 -0.30 5.42 -8.40
CA GLU A 160 -1.31 6.11 -7.58
C GLU A 160 -1.32 5.53 -6.15
N THR A 161 -1.39 4.21 -6.03
CA THR A 161 -1.48 3.51 -4.73
C THR A 161 -0.24 3.72 -3.86
N ILE A 162 0.97 3.72 -4.44
CA ILE A 162 2.22 4.04 -3.74
C ILE A 162 2.16 5.46 -3.19
N SER A 163 1.69 6.42 -4.00
CA SER A 163 1.56 7.82 -3.56
C SER A 163 0.58 7.94 -2.40
N ASP A 164 -0.52 7.19 -2.42
CA ASP A 164 -1.49 7.15 -1.32
C ASP A 164 -0.93 6.51 -0.04
N ILE A 165 -0.14 5.44 -0.14
CA ILE A 165 0.54 4.84 1.02
C ILE A 165 1.53 5.84 1.61
N LEU A 166 2.36 6.48 0.79
CA LEU A 166 3.33 7.48 1.24
C LEU A 166 2.65 8.67 1.92
N ALA A 167 1.48 9.09 1.43
CA ALA A 167 0.69 10.17 2.04
C ALA A 167 0.21 9.84 3.47
N SER A 168 0.08 8.55 3.81
CA SER A 168 -0.30 8.11 5.17
C SER A 168 0.88 8.06 6.15
N VAL A 169 2.13 8.01 5.65
CA VAL A 169 3.32 7.82 6.48
C VAL A 169 3.49 8.90 7.55
N PRO A 170 3.35 10.21 7.24
CA PRO A 170 3.51 11.24 8.26
C PRO A 170 2.51 11.10 9.41
N TYR A 171 1.27 10.67 9.11
CA TYR A 171 0.26 10.45 10.15
C TYR A 171 0.66 9.33 11.10
N HIS A 172 1.02 8.16 10.55
CA HIS A 172 1.46 6.99 11.33
C HIS A 172 2.73 7.27 12.17
N LEU A 173 3.61 8.16 11.69
CA LEU A 173 4.83 8.56 12.41
C LEU A 173 4.62 9.78 13.34
N GLY A 174 3.39 10.25 13.51
CA GLY A 174 3.06 11.31 14.46
C GLY A 174 3.50 12.72 14.03
N TRP A 175 3.74 12.96 12.73
CA TRP A 175 4.10 14.28 12.20
C TRP A 175 3.07 15.37 12.53
N HIS A 176 1.80 14.96 12.63
CA HIS A 176 0.67 15.82 12.97
C HIS A 176 0.65 16.30 14.43
N ILE A 177 1.25 15.56 15.36
CA ILE A 177 1.18 15.83 16.82
C ILE A 177 1.73 17.23 17.14
N LYS A 178 2.83 17.62 16.48
CA LYS A 178 3.48 18.92 16.65
C LYS A 178 2.84 20.03 15.81
N ARG A 179 1.80 19.71 15.02
CA ARG A 179 1.23 20.57 13.98
C ARG A 179 -0.29 20.70 14.12
N LYS A 180 -0.75 20.81 15.35
CA LYS A 180 -2.17 20.99 15.68
C LYS A 180 -2.82 22.19 14.97
N HIS A 181 -2.04 23.24 14.67
CA HIS A 181 -2.49 24.42 13.92
C HIS A 181 -2.91 24.13 12.47
N LEU A 182 -2.51 22.99 11.89
CA LEU A 182 -2.93 22.58 10.54
C LEU A 182 -4.32 21.93 10.54
N PHE A 183 -4.87 21.63 11.71
CA PHE A 183 -6.21 21.08 11.86
C PHE A 183 -7.22 22.21 11.99
N ALA A 184 -8.40 22.01 11.41
CA ALA A 184 -9.55 22.85 11.73
C ALA A 184 -9.88 22.68 13.23
N ASP A 185 -10.52 23.66 13.85
CA ASP A 185 -10.99 23.63 15.25
C ASP A 185 -12.06 22.53 15.54
N ASP A 186 -12.21 21.53 14.65
CA ASP A 186 -13.18 20.44 14.74
C ASP A 186 -12.74 19.28 15.67
N GLY A 187 -11.58 19.39 16.32
CA GLY A 187 -11.14 18.47 17.37
C GLY A 187 -10.74 17.06 16.88
N SER A 188 -10.64 16.81 15.57
CA SER A 188 -10.65 15.44 15.03
C SER A 188 -9.27 14.76 14.81
N ALA A 189 -8.21 15.15 15.51
CA ALA A 189 -6.86 14.63 15.21
C ALA A 189 -5.94 14.39 16.42
N GLY A 190 -6.52 13.89 17.50
CA GLY A 190 -5.77 13.25 18.58
C GLY A 190 -5.88 11.74 18.48
N PHE A 191 -4.86 11.02 18.95
CA PHE A 191 -5.02 9.61 19.29
C PHE A 191 -6.21 9.49 20.25
N ALA A 192 -7.24 8.75 19.86
CA ALA A 192 -8.51 8.68 20.60
C ALA A 192 -8.38 8.07 22.03
N CYS A 193 -7.21 7.57 22.42
CA CYS A 193 -6.96 6.99 23.74
C CYS A 193 -5.56 7.36 24.24
N GLY A 194 -5.48 8.18 25.30
CA GLY A 194 -4.40 8.30 26.30
C GLY A 194 -2.94 7.93 25.99
N ASP A 195 -2.06 8.90 26.26
CA ASP A 195 -0.59 8.85 26.34
C ASP A 195 0.20 8.35 25.11
N GLU A 196 1.03 9.26 24.59
CA GLU A 196 1.62 9.25 23.25
C GLU A 196 2.87 8.35 23.09
N SER A 197 3.32 7.67 24.14
CA SER A 197 4.61 6.97 24.15
C SER A 197 4.53 5.52 23.62
N GLY A 198 3.50 4.75 24.00
CA GLY A 198 3.33 3.34 23.60
C GLY A 198 2.74 3.14 22.20
N MET A 199 1.88 4.05 21.74
CA MET A 199 1.17 3.92 20.46
C MET A 199 2.02 4.20 19.23
N LYS A 200 3.13 4.94 19.35
CA LYS A 200 4.03 5.26 18.23
C LYS A 200 4.65 3.99 17.62
N GLY A 201 5.03 3.03 18.46
CA GLY A 201 5.59 1.76 18.01
C GLY A 201 4.59 0.94 17.19
N LEU A 202 3.34 0.87 17.64
CA LEU A 202 2.28 0.12 16.95
C LEU A 202 1.88 0.77 15.63
N ALA A 203 1.74 2.11 15.60
CA ALA A 203 1.42 2.83 14.38
C ALA A 203 2.52 2.68 13.31
N ALA A 204 3.80 2.70 13.71
CA ALA A 204 4.92 2.44 12.82
C ALA A 204 5.00 0.97 12.36
N TYR A 205 4.67 0.03 13.25
CA TYR A 205 4.59 -1.41 12.90
C TYR A 205 3.58 -1.65 11.76
N PHE A 206 2.40 -1.02 11.81
CA PHE A 206 1.40 -1.13 10.74
C PHE A 206 1.87 -0.59 9.38
N LEU A 207 2.85 0.31 9.34
CA LEU A 207 3.46 0.77 8.08
C LEU A 207 4.48 -0.20 7.50
N THR A 208 5.06 -1.08 8.31
CA THR A 208 6.21 -1.91 7.88
C THR A 208 5.85 -2.77 6.66
N TRP A 209 4.69 -3.42 6.70
CA TRP A 209 4.24 -4.26 5.59
C TRP A 209 3.86 -3.48 4.33
N PRO A 210 3.04 -2.40 4.39
CA PRO A 210 2.79 -1.53 3.25
C PRO A 210 4.07 -1.00 2.59
N LEU A 211 5.04 -0.53 3.39
CA LEU A 211 6.31 0.00 2.85
C LEU A 211 7.17 -1.08 2.23
N ALA A 212 7.23 -2.28 2.82
CA ALA A 212 7.89 -3.42 2.19
C ALA A 212 7.26 -3.78 0.83
N CYS A 213 5.93 -3.69 0.72
CA CYS A 213 5.24 -3.89 -0.55
C CYS A 213 5.55 -2.78 -1.56
N VAL A 214 5.67 -1.52 -1.12
CA VAL A 214 6.07 -0.39 -1.99
C VAL A 214 7.47 -0.59 -2.57
N ILE A 215 8.45 -0.95 -1.73
CA ILE A 215 9.86 -1.10 -2.13
C ILE A 215 10.04 -2.23 -3.17
N THR A 216 9.15 -3.21 -3.16
CA THR A 216 9.19 -4.35 -4.08
C THR A 216 8.44 -4.12 -5.40
N GLN A 217 7.89 -2.92 -5.64
CA GLN A 217 7.23 -2.59 -6.90
C GLN A 217 8.21 -2.02 -7.93
N ASP A 218 8.19 -2.59 -9.14
CA ASP A 218 8.92 -2.06 -10.30
C ASP A 218 8.48 -0.63 -10.71
N PHE A 219 7.37 -0.14 -10.15
CA PHE A 219 6.78 1.17 -10.42
C PHE A 219 7.21 2.24 -9.41
N ALA A 220 7.93 1.85 -8.35
CA ALA A 220 8.56 2.79 -7.46
C ALA A 220 9.76 3.40 -8.21
N THR A 221 9.56 4.57 -8.81
CA THR A 221 10.66 5.38 -9.37
C THR A 221 11.76 5.55 -8.32
N ASP A 222 13.04 5.63 -8.72
CA ASP A 222 14.20 5.80 -7.81
C ASP A 222 14.03 6.92 -6.77
N ALA A 223 13.25 7.95 -7.11
CA ALA A 223 12.92 9.07 -6.23
C ALA A 223 11.94 8.74 -5.08
N ARG A 224 11.26 7.58 -5.08
CA ARG A 224 10.18 7.20 -4.13
C ARG A 224 10.57 6.05 -3.19
N VAL A 225 11.71 5.40 -3.43
CA VAL A 225 12.25 4.39 -2.51
C VAL A 225 12.98 5.16 -1.41
N PHE A 226 12.37 5.20 -0.22
CA PHE A 226 13.07 5.62 0.99
C PHE A 226 14.19 4.62 1.21
N CYS A 227 15.39 5.02 0.80
CA CYS A 227 16.59 4.19 0.75
C CYS A 227 16.99 3.73 2.17
N PRO A 228 17.21 2.42 2.36
CA PRO A 228 18.47 2.01 2.94
C PRO A 228 19.25 1.28 1.86
N VAL A 229 20.37 1.89 1.49
CA VAL A 229 21.41 1.27 0.67
C VAL A 229 21.73 -0.09 1.30
N ILE A 230 21.43 -1.18 0.60
CA ILE A 230 22.06 -2.47 0.88
C ILE A 230 23.38 -2.45 0.10
N PRO A 231 24.54 -2.44 0.77
CA PRO A 231 25.81 -2.51 0.07
C PRO A 231 25.94 -3.87 -0.59
N SER A 232 26.28 -3.87 -1.87
CA SER A 232 26.74 -5.07 -2.58
C SER A 232 28.01 -5.60 -1.90
N PRO A 233 28.11 -6.92 -1.64
CA PRO A 233 29.31 -7.51 -1.07
C PRO A 233 30.49 -7.48 -2.08
N PRO A 234 31.74 -7.58 -1.59
CA PRO A 234 32.96 -7.40 -2.37
C PRO A 234 33.15 -8.42 -3.49
#